data_AF-A0A2P8K6M0-F1
#
_entry.id   AF-A0A2P8K6M0-F1
#
_cell.length_a   1.000
_cell.length_b   1.000
_cell.length_c   1.000
_cell.angle_alpha   90.00
_cell.angle_beta   90.00
_cell.angle_gamma   90.00
#
_symmetry.space_group_name_H-M   'P 1'
#
loop_
_entity.id
_entity.type
_entity.pdbx_description
1 polymer ?
#
loop_
_entity_poly.entity_id
_entity_poly.type
_entity_poly.pdbx_seq_one_letter_code
_entity_poly.pdbx_strand_id
1 'polypeptide(L)'
;MLHLTPLKSLLLASALALLAATPATAQEKFRVITTFTVIADMAQNVAGDAADVSSITKPGAEIHDYQPTPGDIKRAQGAQLILSNGLNLERWFARFYQHLQGVPEVV
;
A
#
# COMPACT_ATOMS: atom_id res chain seq x y z
N MET A 1 33.10 49.10 21.12
CA MET A 1 32.26 48.00 21.62
C MET A 1 31.55 47.40 20.40
N LEU A 2 32.09 46.34 19.81
CA LEU A 2 31.46 45.69 18.65
C LEU A 2 30.19 44.96 19.11
N HIS A 3 29.07 45.25 18.47
CA HIS A 3 27.79 44.57 18.68
C HIS A 3 27.93 43.08 18.30
N LEU A 4 28.10 42.21 19.29
CA LEU A 4 28.11 40.73 19.15
C LEU A 4 26.70 40.11 19.12
N THR A 5 25.66 40.93 19.28
CA THR A 5 24.25 40.50 19.26
C THR A 5 23.74 39.99 17.90
N PRO A 6 24.06 40.58 16.72
CA PRO A 6 23.49 40.13 15.45
C PRO A 6 24.04 38.77 15.02
N LEU A 7 25.28 38.44 15.37
CA LEU A 7 25.91 37.16 15.04
C LEU A 7 25.26 35.99 15.81
N LYS A 8 24.91 36.22 17.08
CA LYS A 8 24.18 35.23 17.89
C LYS A 8 22.77 34.99 17.38
N SER A 9 22.08 36.06 16.96
CA SER A 9 20.74 35.96 16.36
C SER A 9 20.77 35.20 15.04
N LEU A 10 21.79 35.42 14.22
CA LEU A 10 21.95 34.74 12.93
C LEU A 10 22.26 33.25 13.10
N LEU A 11 23.11 32.90 14.06
CA LEU A 11 23.41 31.50 14.40
C LEU A 11 22.21 30.76 15.00
N LEU A 12 21.35 31.46 15.76
CA LEU A 12 20.15 30.86 16.32
C LEU A 12 19.08 30.64 15.24
N ALA A 13 18.94 31.58 14.29
CA ALA A 13 18.04 31.45 13.17
C ALA A 13 18.45 30.32 12.20
N SER A 14 19.75 30.15 11.94
CA SER A 14 20.24 29.05 11.10
C SER A 14 20.06 27.70 11.76
N ALA A 15 20.31 27.59 13.07
CA ALA A 15 20.03 26.36 13.83
C ALA A 15 18.54 25.99 13.80
N LEU A 16 17.64 26.97 13.93
CA LEU A 16 16.20 26.73 13.87
C LEU A 16 15.74 26.30 12.47
N ALA A 17 16.33 26.86 11.42
CA ALA A 17 16.06 26.46 10.04
C ALA A 17 16.52 25.03 9.74
N LEU A 18 17.67 24.60 10.29
CA LEU A 18 18.12 23.20 10.16
C LEU A 18 17.23 22.21 10.92
N LEU A 19 16.70 22.59 12.08
CA LEU A 19 15.74 21.74 12.81
C LEU A 19 14.37 21.65 12.11
N ALA A 20 13.94 22.71 11.41
CA ALA A 20 12.70 22.70 10.65
C ALA A 20 12.81 21.92 9.31
N ALA A 21 14.03 21.63 8.85
CA ALA A 21 14.29 20.90 7.62
C ALA A 21 14.39 19.37 7.80
N THR A 22 13.74 18.80 8.83
CA THR A 22 13.63 17.35 8.93
C THR A 22 12.83 16.82 7.74
N PRO A 23 13.38 15.92 6.92
CA PRO A 23 12.62 15.32 5.83
C PRO A 23 11.42 14.59 6.41
N ALA A 24 10.22 14.95 5.96
CA ALA A 24 9.03 14.19 6.27
C ALA A 24 9.15 12.81 5.61
N THR A 25 9.37 11.77 6.42
CA THR A 25 9.34 10.39 5.94
C THR A 25 7.88 10.01 5.75
N ALA A 26 7.43 9.88 4.50
CA ALA A 26 6.11 9.30 4.23
C ALA A 26 6.12 7.85 4.69
N GLN A 27 5.22 7.51 5.60
CA GLN A 27 5.03 6.14 6.03
C GLN A 27 4.53 5.32 4.84
N GLU A 28 5.06 4.10 4.65
CA GLU A 28 4.51 3.18 3.65
C GLU A 28 3.03 2.91 3.94
N LYS A 29 2.19 3.06 2.92
CA LYS A 29 0.76 2.83 3.02
C LYS A 29 0.47 1.36 3.24
N PHE A 30 -0.64 1.08 3.92
CA PHE A 30 -1.11 -0.28 4.10
C PHE A 30 -1.43 -0.91 2.73
N ARG A 31 -0.93 -2.11 2.44
CA ARG A 31 -1.05 -2.72 1.11
C ARG A 31 -2.13 -3.78 1.10
N VAL A 32 -3.18 -3.54 0.32
CA VAL A 32 -4.33 -4.44 0.13
C VAL A 32 -4.30 -4.98 -1.30
N ILE A 33 -4.50 -6.29 -1.42
CA ILE A 33 -4.66 -6.96 -2.71
C ILE A 33 -6.09 -7.48 -2.82
N THR A 34 -6.75 -7.28 -3.96
CA THR A 34 -8.07 -7.85 -4.22
C THR A 34 -7.98 -8.86 -5.35
N THR A 35 -8.92 -9.81 -5.41
CA THR A 35 -8.98 -10.79 -6.50
C THR A 35 -9.28 -10.14 -7.86
N PHE A 36 -10.22 -9.19 -7.89
CA PHE A 36 -10.58 -8.48 -9.11
C PHE A 36 -10.94 -7.00 -8.88
N THR A 37 -11.13 -6.28 -9.99
CA THR A 37 -11.15 -4.81 -10.04
C THR A 37 -12.35 -4.17 -9.37
N VAL A 38 -13.51 -4.83 -9.31
CA VAL A 38 -14.70 -4.24 -8.65
C VAL A 38 -14.47 -4.16 -7.14
N ILE A 39 -13.96 -5.23 -6.52
CA ILE A 39 -13.59 -5.19 -5.09
C ILE A 39 -12.45 -4.21 -4.86
N ALA A 40 -11.49 -4.08 -5.79
CA ALA A 40 -10.45 -3.06 -5.68
C ALA A 40 -11.03 -1.64 -5.59
N ASP A 41 -11.97 -1.30 -6.47
CA ASP A 41 -12.63 0.01 -6.47
C ASP A 41 -13.43 0.25 -5.19
N MET A 42 -14.24 -0.73 -4.77
CA MET A 42 -15.00 -0.64 -3.53
C MET A 42 -14.09 -0.44 -2.31
N ALA A 43 -13.02 -1.25 -2.20
CA ALA A 43 -12.06 -1.16 -1.11
C ALA A 43 -11.26 0.15 -1.15
N GLN A 44 -10.90 0.66 -2.33
CA GLN A 44 -10.19 1.93 -2.48
C GLN A 44 -11.05 3.12 -2.02
N ASN A 45 -12.36 3.09 -2.29
CA ASN A 45 -13.30 4.11 -1.81
C ASN A 45 -13.38 4.12 -0.27
N VAL A 46 -13.28 2.97 0.38
CA VAL A 46 -13.25 2.87 1.85
C VAL A 46 -11.89 3.29 2.41
N ALA A 47 -10.80 2.84 1.78
CA ALA A 47 -9.45 3.05 2.27
C ALA A 47 -8.98 4.51 2.13
N GLY A 48 -9.42 5.22 1.09
CA GLY A 48 -8.92 6.55 0.76
C GLY A 48 -7.39 6.55 0.67
N ASP A 49 -6.74 7.49 1.35
CA ASP A 49 -5.28 7.60 1.36
C ASP A 49 -4.57 6.69 2.37
N ALA A 50 -5.31 5.94 3.20
CA ALA A 50 -4.72 5.11 4.26
C ALA A 50 -4.08 3.82 3.72
N ALA A 51 -4.47 3.36 2.53
CA ALA A 51 -4.01 2.11 1.94
C ALA A 51 -3.80 2.23 0.43
N ASP A 52 -2.85 1.45 -0.08
CA ASP A 52 -2.70 1.16 -1.50
C ASP A 52 -3.45 -0.12 -1.83
N VAL A 53 -4.53 0.00 -2.62
CA VAL A 53 -5.37 -1.13 -3.04
C VAL A 53 -5.07 -1.47 -4.49
N SER A 54 -4.81 -2.75 -4.79
CA SER A 54 -4.63 -3.21 -6.17
C SER A 54 -5.22 -4.59 -6.43
N SER A 55 -5.60 -4.85 -7.67
CA SER A 55 -6.23 -6.09 -8.09
C SER A 55 -5.23 -7.10 -8.67
N ILE A 56 -5.46 -8.39 -8.43
CA ILE A 56 -4.75 -9.49 -9.11
C ILE A 56 -5.11 -9.48 -10.60
N THR A 57 -6.40 -9.56 -10.93
CA THR A 57 -6.82 -9.51 -12.33
C THR A 57 -6.77 -8.08 -12.86
N LYS A 58 -6.49 -7.96 -14.16
CA LYS A 58 -6.50 -6.67 -14.86
C LYS A 58 -7.93 -6.33 -15.32
N PRO A 59 -8.26 -5.06 -15.56
CA PRO A 59 -9.53 -4.69 -16.17
C PRO A 59 -9.81 -5.49 -17.45
N GLY A 60 -11.02 -6.04 -17.55
CA GLY A 60 -11.46 -6.84 -18.70
C GLY A 60 -10.96 -8.29 -18.73
N ALA A 61 -10.13 -8.71 -17.77
CA ALA A 61 -9.80 -10.13 -17.62
C ALA A 61 -11.01 -10.93 -17.15
N GLU A 62 -11.15 -12.15 -17.65
CA GLU A 62 -12.06 -13.15 -17.08
C GLU A 62 -11.62 -13.46 -15.64
N ILE A 63 -12.57 -13.55 -14.71
CA ILE A 63 -12.30 -13.60 -13.25
C ILE A 63 -12.60 -14.96 -12.60
N HIS A 64 -13.46 -15.78 -13.21
CA HIS A 64 -13.87 -17.06 -12.64
C HIS A 64 -12.79 -18.13 -12.77
N ASP A 65 -12.20 -18.23 -13.97
CA ASP A 65 -11.21 -19.21 -14.40
C ASP A 65 -9.86 -18.56 -14.76
N TYR A 66 -9.61 -17.35 -14.24
CA TYR A 66 -8.31 -16.71 -14.34
C TYR A 66 -7.19 -17.69 -13.97
N GLN A 67 -6.06 -17.58 -14.67
CA GLN A 67 -4.87 -18.39 -14.40
C GLN A 67 -3.79 -17.50 -13.78
N PRO A 68 -3.62 -17.54 -12.45
CA PRO A 68 -2.58 -16.77 -11.78
C PRO A 68 -1.19 -17.15 -12.28
N THR A 69 -0.41 -16.13 -12.51
CA THR A 69 1.00 -16.20 -12.89
C THR A 69 1.89 -16.17 -11.64
N PRO A 70 3.15 -16.62 -11.74
CA PRO A 70 4.14 -16.39 -10.68
C PRO A 70 4.31 -14.91 -10.32
N GLY A 71 4.09 -14.01 -11.28
CA GLY A 71 4.10 -12.57 -11.06
C GLY A 71 2.97 -12.11 -10.14
N ASP A 72 1.81 -12.75 -10.18
CA ASP A 72 0.67 -12.43 -9.32
C ASP A 72 0.94 -12.85 -7.87
N ILE A 73 1.52 -14.04 -7.69
CA ILE A 73 1.95 -14.53 -6.37
C ILE A 73 2.98 -13.57 -5.78
N LYS A 74 3.97 -13.16 -6.58
CA LYS A 74 5.00 -12.20 -6.14
C LYS A 74 4.41 -10.85 -5.75
N ARG A 75 3.39 -10.35 -6.46
CA ARG A 75 2.71 -9.10 -6.10
C ARG A 75 1.89 -9.23 -4.82
N ALA A 76 1.27 -10.38 -4.61
CA ALA A 76 0.48 -10.64 -3.40
C ALA A 76 1.33 -10.88 -2.16
N GLN A 77 2.50 -11.52 -2.31
CA GLN A 77 3.38 -11.82 -1.18
C GLN A 77 3.83 -10.54 -0.46
N GLY A 78 3.64 -10.52 0.86
CA GLY A 78 3.93 -9.35 1.71
C GLY A 78 2.80 -8.31 1.76
N ALA A 79 1.65 -8.58 1.13
CA ALA A 79 0.47 -7.74 1.33
C ALA A 79 0.00 -7.91 2.77
N GLN A 80 -0.60 -6.87 3.33
CA GLN A 80 -1.10 -6.94 4.69
C GLN A 80 -2.56 -7.44 4.75
N LEU A 81 -3.23 -7.51 3.60
CA LEU A 81 -4.58 -8.06 3.46
C LEU A 81 -4.84 -8.49 2.03
N ILE A 82 -5.54 -9.62 1.87
CA ILE A 82 -6.19 -10.01 0.62
C ILE A 82 -7.70 -10.04 0.80
N LEU A 83 -8.41 -9.41 -0.13
CA LEU A 83 -9.87 -9.44 -0.24
C LEU A 83 -10.30 -10.32 -1.42
N SER A 84 -11.13 -11.31 -1.17
CA SER A 84 -11.78 -12.13 -2.20
C SER A 84 -13.30 -11.97 -2.11
N ASN A 85 -14.03 -12.33 -3.17
CA ASN A 85 -15.50 -12.29 -3.12
C ASN A 85 -16.11 -13.49 -2.38
N GLY A 86 -15.43 -14.63 -2.45
CA GLY A 86 -16.01 -15.92 -2.07
C GLY A 86 -17.21 -16.27 -2.95
N LEU A 87 -18.21 -16.95 -2.37
CA LEU A 87 -19.41 -17.44 -3.09
C LEU A 87 -19.07 -18.23 -4.37
N ASN A 88 -17.90 -18.90 -4.36
CA ASN A 88 -17.38 -19.69 -5.47
C ASN A 88 -17.12 -18.90 -6.78
N LEU A 89 -16.92 -17.58 -6.69
CA LEU A 89 -16.66 -16.72 -7.84
C LEU A 89 -15.29 -17.03 -8.47
N GLU A 90 -14.21 -16.88 -7.70
CA GLU A 90 -12.83 -17.09 -8.15
C GLU A 90 -12.35 -18.52 -7.90
N ARG A 91 -12.64 -19.44 -8.82
CA ARG A 91 -12.32 -20.88 -8.66
C ARG A 91 -10.82 -21.18 -8.51
N TRP A 92 -9.98 -20.24 -8.92
CA TRP A 92 -8.53 -20.31 -8.83
C TRP A 92 -7.98 -19.88 -7.45
N PHE A 93 -8.76 -19.13 -6.65
CA PHE A 93 -8.24 -18.40 -5.51
C PHE A 93 -7.66 -19.30 -4.42
N ALA A 94 -8.34 -20.40 -4.06
CA ALA A 94 -7.85 -21.31 -3.03
C ALA A 94 -6.45 -21.89 -3.36
N ARG A 95 -6.19 -22.22 -4.63
CA ARG A 95 -4.87 -22.71 -5.08
C ARG A 95 -3.83 -21.58 -5.10
N PHE A 96 -4.24 -20.38 -5.50
CA PHE A 96 -3.36 -19.21 -5.47
C PHE A 96 -2.92 -18.89 -4.04
N TYR A 97 -3.86 -18.82 -3.10
CA TYR A 97 -3.62 -18.43 -1.72
C TYR A 97 -2.72 -19.40 -0.96
N GLN A 98 -2.74 -20.69 -1.29
CA GLN A 98 -1.81 -21.70 -0.74
C GLN A 98 -0.32 -21.36 -0.95
N HIS A 99 0.01 -20.50 -1.91
CA HIS A 99 1.39 -20.08 -2.16
C HIS A 99 1.81 -18.86 -1.34
N LEU A 100 0.89 -18.25 -0.57
CA LEU A 100 1.14 -17.06 0.22
C LEU A 100 1.38 -17.43 1.68
N GLN A 101 2.36 -16.77 2.30
CA GLN A 101 2.68 -16.96 3.71
C GLN A 101 2.48 -15.68 4.49
N GLY A 102 1.75 -15.77 5.60
CA GLY A 102 1.55 -14.68 6.56
C GLY A 102 0.68 -13.53 6.05
N VAL A 103 -0.04 -13.70 4.94
CA VAL A 103 -0.98 -12.70 4.41
C VAL A 103 -2.39 -13.11 4.82
N PRO A 104 -3.14 -12.32 5.60
CA PRO A 104 -4.51 -12.66 5.97
C PRO A 104 -5.47 -12.50 4.78
N GLU A 105 -6.46 -13.38 4.70
CA GLU A 105 -7.59 -13.36 3.77
C GLU A 105 -8.86 -12.88 4.47
N VAL A 106 -9.66 -12.07 3.78
CA VAL A 106 -11.05 -11.76 4.13
C VAL A 106 -11.94 -11.95 2.89
N VAL A 107 -13.16 -12.46 3.13
CA VAL A 107 -14.22 -12.70 2.15
C VAL A 107 -15.37 -11.71 2.39
#